data_AF-A0A1M7DQR3-F1
#
_entry.id   AF-A0A1M7DQR3-F1
#
_cell.length_a   1.000
_cell.length_b   1.000
_cell.length_c   1.000
_cell.angle_alpha   90.00
_cell.angle_beta   90.00
_cell.angle_gamma   90.00
#
_symmetry.space_group_name_H-M   'P 1'
#
loop_
_entity.id
_entity.type
_entity.pdbx_description
1 polymer ?
#
loop_
_entity_poly.entity_id
_entity_poly.type
_entity_poly.pdbx_seq_one_letter_code
_entity_poly.pdbx_strand_id
1 'polypeptide(L)'
;MKQHRSSLIRIVSFLILTLLAPSAHADPNSGTMTVTDHYETRRDTCTSWMLTDYPSGLDETWCRAEFALPSAFLIKCSKAQQVGFSSQTQREACRLMFLRAAGETANGYVLN
;
A
#
# COMPACT_ATOMS: atom_id res chain seq x y z
N MET A 1 7.54 49.89 -22.42
CA MET A 1 7.34 48.66 -23.21
C MET A 1 7.03 47.51 -22.25
N LYS A 2 5.76 47.17 -22.07
CA LYS A 2 5.23 46.15 -21.13
C LYS A 2 4.00 45.52 -21.80
N GLN A 3 4.12 44.35 -22.43
CA GLN A 3 2.98 43.49 -22.80
C GLN A 3 3.48 42.28 -23.61
N HIS A 4 3.80 41.15 -22.97
CA HIS A 4 3.88 39.85 -23.67
C HIS A 4 3.75 38.62 -22.76
N ARG A 5 3.40 38.77 -21.47
CA ARG A 5 3.37 37.63 -20.52
C ARG A 5 1.98 37.08 -20.19
N SER A 6 0.90 37.71 -20.63
CA SER A 6 -0.47 37.32 -20.23
C SER A 6 -1.16 36.28 -21.14
N SER A 7 -0.54 35.85 -22.24
CA SER A 7 -1.24 35.02 -23.25
C SER A 7 -1.08 33.51 -23.07
N LEU A 8 -0.07 33.04 -22.33
CA LEU A 8 0.21 31.60 -22.17
C LEU A 8 -0.60 30.91 -21.07
N ILE A 9 -1.16 31.67 -20.12
CA ILE A 9 -1.87 31.10 -18.96
C ILE A 9 -3.29 30.64 -19.32
N ARG A 10 -3.90 31.19 -20.38
CA ARG A 10 -5.30 30.86 -20.75
C ARG A 10 -5.47 29.57 -21.55
N ILE A 11 -4.39 29.03 -22.15
CA ILE A 11 -4.48 27.86 -23.03
C ILE A 11 -4.43 26.54 -22.22
N VAL A 12 -3.71 26.52 -21.10
CA VAL A 12 -3.58 25.32 -20.25
C VAL A 12 -4.86 25.01 -19.47
N SER A 13 -5.67 26.03 -19.16
CA SER A 13 -6.89 25.88 -18.37
C SER A 13 -8.06 25.25 -19.14
N PHE A 14 -8.04 25.25 -20.47
CA PHE A 14 -9.11 24.69 -21.30
C PHE A 14 -8.95 23.20 -21.59
N LEU A 15 -7.74 22.63 -21.39
CA LEU A 15 -7.47 21.22 -21.69
C LEU A 15 -7.83 20.25 -20.56
N ILE A 16 -8.16 20.76 -19.37
CA ILE A 16 -8.45 19.95 -18.17
C ILE A 16 -9.95 19.60 -18.05
N LEU A 17 -10.83 20.21 -18.85
CA LEU A 17 -12.28 20.11 -18.68
C LEU A 17 -12.99 19.04 -19.55
N THR A 18 -12.28 18.19 -20.29
CA THR A 18 -12.88 17.21 -21.22
C THR A 18 -12.76 15.74 -20.79
N LEU A 19 -12.20 15.44 -19.61
CA LEU A 19 -12.03 14.06 -19.12
C LEU A 19 -13.16 13.56 -18.20
N LEU A 20 -14.23 14.32 -18.02
CA LEU A 20 -15.41 13.90 -17.26
C LEU A 20 -16.49 13.30 -18.20
N ALA A 21 -16.24 12.11 -18.71
CA ALA A 21 -17.27 11.28 -19.33
C ALA A 21 -17.72 10.20 -18.32
N PRO A 22 -18.94 10.28 -17.75
CA PRO A 22 -19.52 9.16 -17.01
C PRO A 22 -19.99 8.10 -18.00
N SER A 23 -19.18 7.05 -18.22
CA SER A 23 -19.62 5.84 -18.89
C SER A 23 -20.54 5.04 -17.96
N ALA A 24 -21.85 5.26 -18.07
CA ALA A 24 -22.88 4.59 -17.31
C ALA A 24 -23.48 3.41 -18.11
N HIS A 25 -22.81 2.24 -18.17
CA HIS A 25 -23.32 0.94 -18.68
C HIS A 25 -22.60 -0.15 -17.82
N ALA A 26 -23.18 -1.21 -17.25
CA ALA A 26 -24.42 -1.94 -17.46
C ALA A 26 -24.79 -2.81 -16.22
N ASP A 27 -26.06 -3.21 -16.21
CA ASP A 27 -26.84 -4.24 -15.49
C ASP A 27 -26.44 -4.89 -14.13
N PRO A 28 -27.41 -4.99 -13.19
CA PRO A 28 -27.27 -5.72 -11.94
C PRO A 28 -27.80 -7.16 -12.11
N ASN A 29 -26.93 -8.12 -12.45
CA ASN A 29 -27.11 -9.50 -12.01
C ASN A 29 -25.87 -10.34 -12.34
N SER A 30 -25.01 -10.48 -11.35
CA SER A 30 -24.21 -11.69 -11.21
C SER A 30 -24.45 -12.16 -9.79
N GLY A 31 -25.38 -13.10 -9.64
CA GLY A 31 -25.47 -13.91 -8.44
C GLY A 31 -24.16 -14.69 -8.32
N THR A 32 -23.19 -14.11 -7.64
CA THR A 32 -21.95 -14.78 -7.27
C THR A 32 -22.31 -15.78 -6.18
N MET A 33 -22.47 -17.03 -6.61
CA MET A 33 -22.31 -18.20 -5.76
C MET A 33 -21.03 -17.98 -4.94
N THR A 34 -21.17 -17.77 -3.64
CA THR A 34 -20.03 -17.59 -2.71
C THR A 34 -19.31 -18.92 -2.57
N VAL A 35 -18.50 -19.28 -3.57
CA VAL A 35 -17.35 -20.13 -3.32
C VAL A 35 -16.42 -19.25 -2.50
N THR A 36 -16.47 -19.41 -1.18
CA THR A 36 -15.50 -18.79 -0.29
C THR A 36 -14.14 -19.29 -0.75
N ASP A 37 -13.37 -18.42 -1.41
CA ASP A 37 -12.01 -18.76 -1.76
C ASP A 37 -11.23 -18.90 -0.45
N HIS A 38 -10.94 -20.15 -0.09
CA HIS A 38 -10.20 -20.48 1.13
C HIS A 38 -8.81 -19.83 1.13
N TYR A 39 -8.23 -19.57 -0.05
CA TYR A 39 -6.96 -18.87 -0.15
C TYR A 39 -7.12 -17.40 0.26
N GLU A 40 -8.03 -16.65 -0.37
CA GLU A 40 -8.26 -15.23 -0.05
C GLU A 40 -8.72 -15.04 1.40
N THR A 41 -9.55 -15.95 1.92
CA THR A 41 -9.99 -15.90 3.33
C THR A 41 -8.81 -15.97 4.31
N ARG A 42 -7.82 -16.82 4.04
CA ARG A 42 -6.60 -16.92 4.87
C ARG A 42 -5.70 -15.70 4.70
N ARG A 43 -5.57 -15.20 3.47
CA ARG A 43 -4.80 -13.98 3.16
C ARG A 43 -5.36 -12.76 3.90
N ASP A 44 -6.68 -12.62 3.91
CA ASP A 44 -7.39 -11.57 4.63
C ASP A 44 -7.21 -11.70 6.15
N THR A 45 -7.25 -12.93 6.67
CA THR A 45 -6.99 -13.20 8.10
C THR A 45 -5.58 -12.77 8.49
N CYS A 46 -4.56 -13.18 7.72
CA CYS A 46 -3.18 -12.77 7.93
C CYS A 46 -3.03 -11.24 7.88
N THR A 47 -3.58 -10.61 6.85
CA THR A 47 -3.48 -9.15 6.66
C THR A 47 -4.16 -8.40 7.80
N SER A 48 -5.36 -8.82 8.20
CA SER A 48 -6.11 -8.23 9.31
C SER A 48 -5.35 -8.31 10.64
N TRP A 49 -4.75 -9.47 10.95
CA TRP A 49 -3.95 -9.65 12.16
C TRP A 49 -2.71 -8.75 12.16
N MET A 50 -1.97 -8.69 11.05
CA MET A 50 -0.75 -7.87 10.93
C MET A 50 -1.04 -6.37 10.96
N LEU A 51 -2.24 -5.94 10.54
CA LEU A 51 -2.68 -4.54 10.62
C LEU A 51 -3.13 -4.15 12.03
N THR A 52 -3.69 -5.10 12.78
CA THR A 52 -4.27 -4.85 14.10
C THR A 52 -3.22 -4.90 15.20
N ASP A 53 -2.43 -5.97 15.26
CA ASP A 53 -1.42 -6.14 16.30
C ASP A 53 -0.10 -6.76 15.80
N TYR A 54 0.82 -7.06 16.73
CA TYR A 54 2.01 -7.87 16.48
C TYR A 54 1.65 -9.35 16.69
N PRO A 55 1.49 -10.15 15.62
CA PRO A 55 1.25 -11.58 15.77
C PRO A 55 2.43 -12.27 16.46
N SER A 56 2.20 -13.52 16.89
CA SER A 56 3.30 -14.33 17.39
C SER A 56 4.36 -14.50 16.30
N GLY A 57 5.62 -14.74 16.69
CA GLY A 57 6.71 -14.91 15.72
C GLY A 57 6.45 -16.08 14.74
N LEU A 58 5.70 -17.10 15.15
CA LEU A 58 5.32 -18.23 14.31
C LEU A 58 4.25 -17.81 13.27
N ASP A 59 3.17 -17.17 13.72
CA ASP A 59 2.08 -16.73 12.85
C ASP A 59 2.56 -15.69 11.84
N GLU A 60 3.39 -14.75 12.29
CA GLU A 60 3.99 -13.75 11.41
C GLU A 60 4.86 -14.41 10.33
N THR A 61 5.73 -15.34 10.73
CA THR A 61 6.63 -16.03 9.79
C THR A 61 5.83 -16.82 8.75
N TRP A 62 4.79 -17.53 9.20
CA TRP A 62 3.92 -18.29 8.30
C TRP A 62 3.17 -17.38 7.31
N CYS A 63 2.50 -16.33 7.79
CA CYS A 63 1.77 -15.38 6.94
C CYS A 63 2.67 -14.68 5.92
N ARG A 64 3.90 -14.32 6.32
CA ARG A 64 4.88 -13.70 5.42
C ARG A 64 5.38 -14.68 4.36
N ALA A 65 5.61 -15.94 4.73
CA ALA A 65 6.08 -16.96 3.80
C ALA A 65 5.01 -17.35 2.79
N GLU A 66 3.77 -17.56 3.23
CA GLU A 66 2.65 -17.99 2.38
C GLU A 66 2.18 -16.88 1.43
N PHE A 67 2.05 -15.65 1.92
CA PHE A 67 1.40 -14.56 1.19
C PHE A 67 2.35 -13.41 0.79
N ALA A 68 3.66 -13.59 0.95
CA ALA A 68 4.68 -12.56 0.69
C ALA A 68 4.41 -11.22 1.39
N LEU A 69 3.79 -11.25 2.58
CA LEU A 69 3.46 -10.05 3.33
C LEU A 69 4.72 -9.41 3.96
N PRO A 70 4.77 -8.07 4.09
CA PRO A 70 5.80 -7.41 4.88
C PRO A 70 5.59 -7.73 6.37
N SER A 71 6.63 -7.65 7.19
CA SER A 71 6.48 -7.82 8.65
C SER A 71 5.45 -6.85 9.24
N ALA A 72 4.74 -7.27 10.29
CA ALA A 72 3.76 -6.43 10.98
C ALA A 72 4.42 -5.16 11.57
N PHE A 73 5.68 -5.28 11.96
CA PHE A 73 6.49 -4.14 12.40
C PHE A 73 6.69 -3.08 11.31
N LEU A 74 7.06 -3.50 10.10
CA LEU A 74 7.19 -2.57 8.96
C LEU A 74 5.85 -1.91 8.60
N ILE A 75 4.73 -2.65 8.71
CA ILE A 75 3.37 -2.10 8.51
C ILE A 75 3.06 -1.02 9.55
N LYS A 76 3.30 -1.28 10.84
CA LYS A 76 3.08 -0.29 11.90
C LYS A 76 4.02 0.92 11.76
N CYS A 77 5.26 0.70 11.34
CA CYS A 77 6.22 1.76 11.06
C CYS A 77 5.83 2.64 9.87
N SER A 78 5.29 2.06 8.78
CA SER A 78 4.83 2.85 7.64
C SER A 78 3.62 3.72 8.01
N LYS A 79 2.72 3.21 8.87
CA LYS A 79 1.64 4.01 9.46
C LYS A 79 2.19 5.15 10.34
N ALA A 80 3.14 4.86 11.23
CA ALA A 80 3.74 5.86 12.11
C ALA A 80 4.49 6.98 11.35
N GLN A 81 5.03 6.70 10.16
CA GLN A 81 5.59 7.75 9.30
C GLN A 81 4.55 8.79 8.87
N GLN A 82 3.29 8.37 8.69
CA GLN A 82 2.20 9.27 8.26
C GLN A 82 1.54 9.99 9.44
N VAL A 83 1.31 9.28 10.54
CA VAL A 83 0.55 9.79 11.70
C VAL A 83 1.43 10.33 12.83
N GLY A 84 2.74 10.12 12.75
CA GLY A 84 3.70 10.46 13.79
C GLY A 84 4.15 9.25 14.63
N PHE A 85 5.37 9.34 15.16
CA PHE A 85 5.94 8.35 16.06
C PHE A 85 5.58 8.68 17.51
N SER A 86 5.30 7.64 18.31
CA SER A 86 5.01 7.76 19.75
C SER A 86 6.24 8.12 20.58
N SER A 87 7.45 7.85 20.06
CA SER A 87 8.71 8.15 20.75
C SER A 87 9.89 8.23 19.78
N GLN A 88 11.00 8.83 20.24
CA GLN A 88 12.26 8.80 19.51
C GLN A 88 12.79 7.37 19.32
N THR A 89 12.61 6.51 20.32
CA THR A 89 12.99 5.10 20.25
C THR A 89 12.22 4.38 19.15
N GLN A 90 10.90 4.60 19.04
CA GLN A 90 10.11 4.01 17.97
C GLN A 90 10.59 4.46 16.59
N ARG A 91 10.86 5.76 16.41
CA ARG A 91 11.38 6.30 15.15
C ARG A 91 12.69 5.63 14.75
N GLU A 92 13.61 5.48 15.69
CA GLU A 92 14.91 4.86 15.42
C GLU A 92 14.79 3.36 15.11
N ALA A 93 13.95 2.64 15.86
CA ALA A 93 13.67 1.24 15.59
C ALA A 93 13.07 1.04 14.19
N CYS A 94 12.11 1.88 13.79
CA CYS A 94 11.54 1.87 12.45
C CYS A 94 12.59 2.13 11.36
N ARG A 95 13.46 3.12 11.56
CA ARG A 95 14.56 3.43 10.63
C ARG A 95 15.47 2.22 10.42
N LEU A 96 15.91 1.58 11.51
CA LEU A 96 16.79 0.41 11.45
C LEU A 96 16.13 -0.78 10.75
N MET A 97 14.85 -1.04 11.00
CA MET A 97 14.12 -2.15 10.38
C MET A 97 13.89 -1.93 8.89
N PHE A 98 13.61 -0.70 8.45
CA PHE A 98 13.54 -0.40 7.00
C PHE A 98 14.89 -0.58 6.30
N LEU A 99 15.99 -0.15 6.92
CA LEU A 99 17.33 -0.36 6.36
C LEU A 99 17.66 -1.84 6.22
N ARG A 100 17.32 -2.65 7.22
CA ARG A 100 17.47 -4.10 7.16
C ARG A 100 16.65 -4.70 6.00
N ALA A 101 15.37 -4.36 5.91
CA ALA A 101 14.47 -4.87 4.87
C ALA A 101 14.93 -4.47 3.46
N ALA A 102 15.43 -3.24 3.29
CA ALA A 102 16.02 -2.78 2.05
C ALA A 102 17.29 -3.58 1.69
N GLY A 103 18.14 -3.87 2.67
CA GLY A 103 19.30 -4.74 2.48
C GLY A 103 18.92 -6.17 2.07
N GLU A 104 17.93 -6.76 2.73
CA GLU A 104 17.40 -8.10 2.37
C GLU A 104 16.85 -8.12 0.93
N THR A 105 16.14 -7.06 0.52
CA THR A 105 15.60 -6.92 -0.85
C THR A 105 16.70 -6.72 -1.89
N ALA A 106 17.69 -5.87 -1.58
CA ALA A 106 18.82 -5.61 -2.48
C ALA A 106 19.68 -6.86 -2.71
N ASN A 107 19.77 -7.73 -1.71
CA ASN A 107 20.47 -9.01 -1.85
C ASN A 107 19.65 -10.04 -2.63
N GLY A 108 18.32 -9.92 -2.63
CA GLY A 108 17.40 -10.69 -3.45
C GLY A 108 17.54 -12.22 -3.34
N TYR A 109 16.70 -12.94 -4.08
CA TYR A 109 16.96 -14.32 -4.43
C TYR A 109 16.86 -14.43 -5.95
N VAL A 110 17.90 -14.93 -6.59
CA VAL A 110 17.88 -15.24 -8.02
C VAL A 110 17.17 -16.58 -8.17
N LEU A 111 16.04 -16.60 -8.87
CA LEU A 111 15.40 -17.83 -9.30
C LEU A 111 16.30 -18.44 -10.39
N ASN A 112 16.98 -19.54 -10.06
CA ASN A 112 17.73 -20.34 -11.03
C ASN A 112 16.78 -21.29 -11.77
#